data_AF-A0A6A3PMS4-F1
#
_entry.id   AF-A0A6A3PMS4-F1
#
_cell.length_a   1.000
_cell.length_b   1.000
_cell.length_c   1.000
_cell.angle_alpha   90.00
_cell.angle_beta   90.00
_cell.angle_gamma   90.00
#
_symmetry.space_group_name_H-M   'P 1'
#
loop_
_entity.id
_entity.type
_entity.pdbx_description
1 polymer ?
#
loop_
_entity_poly.entity_id
_entity_poly.type
_entity_poly.pdbx_seq_one_letter_code
_entity_poly.pdbx_strand_id
1 'polypeptide(L)'
;MQRGERVRGPAPVDYVEGVGGFLLDVLGMWAFEMRNVFGQVVQVTACIVEGCTSEFLMGLDFLKKHRASMDFDANEVRYFEKELLVVIPFRKEGSGDGETRVAPVRLARQVKLTRCAVTPVSIAVVAPEGEQGIFVPTRNCGAVMLATTVTRVSGGKALIPAINLRGERTRLPNKKELGVWIPFETDMELLELNNALEPGKVDEWIEALGDTEVPLENESEVRVGSNDDDTRR
;
A
#
# COMPACT_ATOMS: atom_id res chain seq x y z
N MET A 1 14.10 6.25 -14.24
CA MET A 1 13.15 7.39 -14.28
C MET A 1 12.97 7.85 -15.73
N GLN A 2 11.76 8.22 -16.14
CA GLN A 2 11.60 9.03 -17.35
C GLN A 2 12.36 10.34 -17.11
N ARG A 3 13.32 10.65 -17.98
CA ARG A 3 14.15 11.85 -17.82
C ARG A 3 13.24 13.06 -18.03
N GLY A 4 12.98 13.81 -16.95
CA GLY A 4 12.25 15.08 -17.04
C GLY A 4 12.93 16.04 -18.01
N GLU A 5 12.20 17.07 -18.42
CA GLU A 5 12.72 18.09 -19.33
C GLU A 5 13.34 19.24 -18.51
N ARG A 6 14.58 19.63 -18.85
CA ARG A 6 15.24 20.76 -18.21
C ARG A 6 14.46 22.04 -18.52
N VAL A 7 14.05 22.75 -17.49
CA VAL A 7 13.38 24.04 -17.62
C VAL A 7 14.40 25.11 -17.97
N ARG A 8 14.06 26.01 -18.91
CA ARG A 8 14.92 27.15 -19.26
C ARG A 8 14.84 28.21 -18.16
N GLY A 9 16.00 28.66 -17.71
CA GLY A 9 16.13 29.72 -16.70
C GLY A 9 16.94 29.27 -15.48
N PRO A 10 17.30 30.21 -14.59
CA PRO A 10 17.96 29.89 -13.34
C PRO A 10 17.01 29.14 -12.39
N ALA A 11 17.59 28.34 -11.49
CA ALA A 11 16.84 27.79 -10.37
C ALA A 11 16.38 28.91 -9.43
N PRO A 12 15.30 28.70 -8.64
CA PRO A 12 14.85 29.68 -7.67
C PRO A 12 15.86 29.91 -6.53
N VAL A 13 16.75 28.96 -6.27
CA VAL A 13 17.80 29.00 -5.25
C VAL A 13 19.05 28.28 -5.78
N ASP A 14 20.22 28.68 -5.29
CA ASP A 14 21.51 28.07 -5.66
C ASP A 14 21.84 26.83 -4.79
N TYR A 15 21.34 26.79 -3.55
CA TYR A 15 21.60 25.71 -2.59
C TYR A 15 20.34 25.36 -1.78
N VAL A 16 20.26 24.13 -1.29
CA VAL A 16 19.24 23.65 -0.34
C VAL A 16 19.91 23.16 0.93
N GLU A 17 19.38 23.56 2.09
CA GLU A 17 19.85 23.08 3.39
C GLU A 17 19.16 21.75 3.77
N GLY A 18 19.95 20.72 4.03
CA GLY A 18 19.47 19.43 4.54
C GLY A 18 19.20 19.45 6.04
N VAL A 19 18.57 18.40 6.58
CA VAL A 19 18.20 18.28 8.01
C VAL A 19 19.41 18.39 8.95
N GLY A 20 20.61 18.04 8.49
CA GLY A 20 21.87 18.20 9.25
C GLY A 20 22.54 19.58 9.14
N GLY A 21 21.91 20.56 8.50
CA GLY A 21 22.48 21.90 8.26
C GLY A 21 23.48 21.98 7.10
N PHE A 22 23.66 20.90 6.34
CA PHE A 22 24.54 20.88 5.17
C PHE A 22 23.87 21.53 3.97
N LEU A 23 24.61 22.36 3.24
CA LEU A 23 24.16 22.95 1.98
C LEU A 23 24.50 22.01 0.83
N LEU A 24 23.51 21.79 -0.05
CA LEU A 24 23.63 20.98 -1.25
C LEU A 24 23.32 21.83 -2.49
N ASP A 25 24.15 21.71 -3.52
CA ASP A 25 24.07 22.51 -4.73
C ASP A 25 22.82 22.16 -5.57
N VAL A 26 22.14 23.19 -6.07
CA VAL A 26 21.04 23.04 -7.01
C VAL A 26 21.57 23.14 -8.44
N LEU A 27 21.50 22.03 -9.16
CA LEU A 27 21.96 21.91 -10.55
C LEU A 27 21.01 22.58 -11.56
N GLY A 28 19.78 22.89 -11.15
CA GLY A 28 18.75 23.55 -11.96
C GLY A 28 17.35 22.99 -11.72
N MET A 29 16.39 23.37 -12.57
CA MET A 29 15.01 22.89 -12.51
C MET A 29 14.64 21.97 -13.67
N TRP A 30 13.87 20.93 -13.34
CA TRP A 30 13.33 19.96 -14.29
C TRP A 30 11.82 19.83 -14.12
N ALA A 31 11.13 19.72 -15.25
CA ALA A 31 9.72 19.42 -15.31
C ALA A 31 9.54 17.91 -15.56
N PHE A 32 8.72 17.29 -14.73
CA PHE A 32 8.39 15.88 -14.77
C PHE A 32 6.89 15.74 -15.04
N GLU A 33 6.57 14.89 -16.00
CA GLU A 33 5.23 14.36 -16.16
C GLU A 33 5.21 12.92 -15.65
N MET A 34 4.43 12.68 -14.59
CA MET A 34 4.35 11.38 -13.94
C MET A 34 2.93 10.85 -14.02
N ARG A 35 2.77 9.52 -14.04
CA ARG A 35 1.46 8.88 -13.88
C ARG A 35 1.39 8.20 -12.52
N ASN A 36 0.39 8.55 -11.72
CA ASN A 36 0.15 7.87 -10.46
C ASN A 36 -0.48 6.47 -10.69
N VAL A 37 -0.61 5.70 -9.61
CA VAL A 37 -1.19 4.34 -9.61
C VAL A 37 -2.62 4.27 -10.15
N PHE A 38 -3.36 5.38 -10.11
CA PHE A 38 -4.70 5.53 -10.69
C PHE A 38 -4.69 5.95 -12.17
N GLY A 39 -3.52 6.06 -12.80
CA GLY A 39 -3.33 6.49 -14.17
C GLY A 39 -3.50 7.99 -14.41
N GLN A 40 -3.59 8.80 -13.35
CA GLN A 40 -3.71 10.25 -13.45
C GLN A 40 -2.34 10.86 -13.70
N VAL A 41 -2.31 11.88 -14.54
CA VAL A 41 -1.10 12.64 -14.82
C VAL A 41 -0.87 13.68 -13.73
N VAL A 42 0.32 13.67 -13.14
CA VAL A 42 0.80 14.63 -12.14
C VAL A 42 2.02 15.33 -12.75
N GLN A 43 1.92 16.64 -12.93
CA GLN A 43 3.03 17.45 -13.41
C GLN A 43 3.72 18.11 -12.23
N VAL A 44 5.03 17.94 -12.13
CA VAL A 44 5.83 18.56 -11.08
C VAL A 44 7.06 19.21 -11.67
N THR A 45 7.34 20.43 -11.24
CA THR A 45 8.62 21.09 -11.50
C THR A 45 9.42 21.05 -10.20
N ALA A 46 10.64 20.55 -10.25
CA ALA A 46 11.48 20.46 -9.06
C ALA A 46 12.94 20.82 -9.36
N CYS A 47 13.63 21.24 -8.30
CA CYS A 47 15.06 21.42 -8.30
C CYS A 47 15.76 20.06 -8.29
N ILE A 48 16.78 19.90 -9.13
CA ILE A 48 17.71 18.78 -9.05
C ILE A 48 18.85 19.19 -8.13
N VAL A 49 19.01 18.45 -7.05
CA VAL A 49 20.03 18.70 -6.02
C VAL A 49 21.16 17.69 -6.21
N GLU A 50 22.41 18.18 -6.15
CA GLU A 50 23.59 17.32 -6.26
C GLU A 50 23.59 16.25 -5.16
N GLY A 51 23.90 15.00 -5.54
CA GLY A 51 23.87 13.85 -4.62
C GLY A 51 22.49 13.21 -4.38
N CYS A 52 21.39 13.87 -4.74
CA CYS A 52 20.03 13.36 -4.56
C CYS A 52 19.48 12.75 -5.87
N THR A 53 19.76 11.47 -6.13
CA THR A 53 19.46 10.85 -7.45
C THR A 53 18.34 9.82 -7.48
N SER A 54 17.92 9.30 -6.32
CA SER A 54 16.97 8.18 -6.24
C SER A 54 15.54 8.59 -5.89
N GLU A 55 15.35 9.73 -5.23
CA GLU A 55 14.08 10.10 -4.60
C GLU A 55 13.65 11.52 -4.97
N PHE A 56 12.34 11.72 -4.99
CA PHE A 56 11.72 12.98 -5.36
C PHE A 56 10.97 13.55 -4.17
N LEU A 57 11.36 14.74 -3.72
CA LEU A 57 10.68 15.45 -2.64
C LEU A 57 9.60 16.38 -3.22
N MET A 58 8.35 16.16 -2.84
CA MET A 58 7.28 17.13 -3.07
C MET A 58 7.22 18.10 -1.90
N GLY A 59 7.63 19.34 -2.16
CA GLY A 59 7.66 20.39 -1.16
C GLY A 59 6.29 21.02 -0.88
N LEU A 60 6.30 21.95 0.08
CA LEU A 60 5.13 22.77 0.42
C LEU A 60 4.71 23.69 -0.73
N ASP A 61 5.62 24.03 -1.63
CA ASP A 61 5.36 24.80 -2.85
C ASP A 61 4.35 24.09 -3.76
N PHE A 62 4.52 22.78 -3.98
CA PHE A 62 3.57 21.95 -4.71
C PHE A 62 2.20 21.94 -4.02
N LEU A 63 2.18 21.72 -2.70
CA LEU A 63 0.94 21.65 -1.92
C LEU A 63 0.20 23.00 -1.95
N LYS A 64 0.91 24.12 -1.75
CA LYS A 64 0.34 25.47 -1.78
C LYS A 64 -0.19 25.84 -3.16
N LYS A 65 0.59 25.56 -4.22
CA LYS A 65 0.21 25.85 -5.61
C LYS A 65 -1.12 25.20 -5.99
N HIS A 66 -1.31 23.93 -5.61
CA HIS A 66 -2.51 23.16 -5.93
C HIS A 66 -3.60 23.24 -4.85
N ARG A 67 -3.37 24.00 -3.76
CA ARG A 67 -4.22 23.98 -2.56
C ARG A 67 -4.53 22.55 -2.10
N ALA A 68 -3.51 21.70 -2.14
CA ALA A 68 -3.63 20.29 -1.84
C ALA A 68 -3.87 20.07 -0.34
N SER A 69 -4.75 19.13 -0.01
CA SER A 69 -4.89 18.61 1.34
C SER A 69 -4.10 17.31 1.50
N MET A 70 -3.39 17.19 2.61
CA MET A 70 -2.70 15.95 3.00
C MET A 70 -3.51 15.30 4.12
N ASP A 71 -4.00 14.10 3.85
CA ASP A 71 -4.84 13.27 4.72
C ASP A 71 -4.01 12.09 5.21
N PHE A 72 -3.53 12.15 6.45
CA PHE A 72 -2.72 11.10 7.06
C PHE A 72 -3.52 9.88 7.51
N ASP A 73 -4.84 9.99 7.62
CA ASP A 73 -5.69 8.85 7.99
C ASP A 73 -5.96 7.98 6.76
N ALA A 74 -6.18 8.62 5.60
CA ALA A 74 -6.31 7.93 4.33
C ALA A 74 -4.97 7.65 3.64
N ASN A 75 -3.86 8.22 4.12
CA ASN A 75 -2.55 8.29 3.48
C ASN A 75 -2.61 8.84 2.04
N GLU A 76 -3.23 10.01 1.87
CA GLU A 76 -3.42 10.63 0.55
C GLU A 76 -3.17 12.12 0.51
N VAL A 77 -2.58 12.56 -0.60
CA VAL A 77 -2.61 13.96 -1.01
C VAL A 77 -3.73 14.14 -2.05
N ARG A 78 -4.61 15.11 -1.83
CA ARG A 78 -5.75 15.38 -2.71
C ARG A 78 -5.75 16.84 -3.16
N TYR A 79 -5.98 17.06 -4.45
CA TYR A 79 -6.17 18.40 -5.01
C TYR A 79 -7.04 18.35 -6.26
N PHE A 80 -7.55 19.50 -6.67
CA PHE A 80 -8.30 19.62 -7.92
C PHE A 80 -7.45 20.25 -9.01
N GLU A 81 -7.44 19.63 -10.17
CA GLU A 81 -6.83 20.15 -11.40
C GLU A 81 -7.93 20.22 -12.47
N LYS A 82 -8.31 21.43 -12.90
CA LYS A 82 -9.38 21.64 -13.91
C LYS A 82 -10.66 20.85 -13.59
N GLU A 83 -11.16 20.98 -12.35
CA GLU A 83 -12.34 20.26 -11.81
C GLU A 83 -12.16 18.73 -11.62
N LEU A 84 -10.99 18.16 -11.95
CA LEU A 84 -10.70 16.74 -11.73
C LEU A 84 -9.96 16.54 -10.42
N LEU A 85 -10.52 15.70 -9.54
CA LEU A 85 -9.86 15.31 -8.30
C LEU A 85 -8.65 14.41 -8.58
N VAL A 86 -7.46 14.93 -8.33
CA VAL A 86 -6.21 14.17 -8.29
C VAL A 86 -6.01 13.61 -6.88
N VAL A 87 -5.66 12.33 -6.82
CA VAL A 87 -5.41 11.61 -5.56
C VAL A 87 -4.04 10.95 -5.68
N ILE A 88 -3.10 11.34 -4.83
CA ILE A 88 -1.76 10.76 -4.76
C ILE A 88 -1.66 10.01 -3.43
N PRO A 89 -1.76 8.67 -3.45
CA PRO A 89 -1.61 7.89 -2.24
C PRO A 89 -0.13 7.83 -1.85
N PHE A 90 0.15 7.82 -0.56
CA PHE A 90 1.49 7.65 0.00
C PHE A 90 1.50 6.51 1.03
N ARG A 91 2.70 6.08 1.40
CA ARG A 91 2.92 5.13 2.49
C ARG A 91 3.69 5.88 3.57
N LYS A 92 3.36 5.64 4.83
CA LYS A 92 4.20 6.09 5.94
C LYS A 92 5.30 5.06 6.13
N GLU A 93 6.52 5.53 6.26
CA GLU A 93 7.61 4.65 6.70
C GLU A 93 7.46 4.44 8.21
N GLY A 94 7.49 3.17 8.63
CA GLY A 94 7.45 2.82 10.06
C GLY A 94 8.68 3.35 10.79
N SER A 95 8.51 3.70 12.05
CA SER A 95 9.55 4.40 12.84
C SER A 95 10.52 3.48 13.58
N GLY A 96 10.36 2.14 13.48
CA GLY A 96 11.25 1.15 14.10
C GLY A 96 10.99 -0.29 13.65
N ASP A 97 11.82 -1.22 14.14
CA ASP A 97 11.65 -2.67 13.94
C ASP A 97 10.33 -3.12 14.57
N GLY A 98 9.44 -3.71 13.76
CA GLY A 98 8.16 -4.28 14.19
C GLY A 98 6.90 -3.46 13.85
N GLU A 99 7.01 -2.25 13.31
CA GLU A 99 5.83 -1.50 12.85
C GLU A 99 5.43 -1.98 11.45
N THR A 100 4.42 -2.86 11.38
CA THR A 100 3.94 -3.42 10.11
C THR A 100 3.54 -2.30 9.16
N ARG A 101 4.23 -2.22 8.02
CA ARG A 101 4.06 -1.15 7.04
C ARG A 101 2.78 -1.33 6.24
N VAL A 102 1.63 -1.00 6.82
CA VAL A 102 0.31 -1.14 6.18
C VAL A 102 0.05 -0.03 5.16
N ALA A 103 -0.35 -0.40 3.94
CA ALA A 103 -0.75 0.55 2.91
C ALA A 103 -2.25 0.41 2.55
N PRO A 104 -3.01 1.52 2.40
CA PRO A 104 -4.39 1.44 1.96
C PRO A 104 -4.47 0.97 0.50
N VAL A 105 -5.48 0.17 0.21
CA VAL A 105 -5.69 -0.43 -1.11
C VAL A 105 -6.98 0.08 -1.73
N ARG A 106 -6.86 0.57 -2.96
CA ARG A 106 -7.99 1.14 -3.71
C ARG A 106 -8.15 0.48 -5.06
N LEU A 107 -9.37 0.44 -5.56
CA LEU A 107 -9.62 -0.03 -6.92
C LEU A 107 -8.92 0.89 -7.93
N ALA A 108 -8.02 0.34 -8.76
CA ALA A 108 -7.19 1.14 -9.66
C ALA A 108 -8.00 1.84 -10.77
N ARG A 109 -9.09 1.20 -11.19
CA ARG A 109 -10.04 1.71 -12.18
C ARG A 109 -11.40 1.11 -11.92
N GLN A 110 -12.44 1.76 -12.38
CA GLN A 110 -13.79 1.18 -12.36
C GLN A 110 -13.84 -0.18 -13.06
N VAL A 111 -14.57 -1.13 -12.46
CA VAL A 111 -14.79 -2.46 -13.04
C VAL A 111 -16.28 -2.80 -12.98
N LYS A 112 -16.79 -3.40 -14.05
CA LYS A 112 -18.12 -4.03 -14.10
C LYS A 112 -17.92 -5.53 -13.88
N LEU A 113 -18.58 -6.07 -12.86
CA LEU A 113 -18.50 -7.48 -12.50
C LEU A 113 -19.67 -8.24 -13.12
N THR A 114 -19.35 -9.37 -13.75
CA THR A 114 -20.36 -10.29 -14.31
C THR A 114 -21.08 -11.02 -13.17
N ARG A 115 -22.29 -11.53 -13.43
CA ARG A 115 -23.07 -12.29 -12.44
C ARG A 115 -22.33 -13.56 -12.04
N CYS A 116 -22.32 -13.87 -10.75
CA CYS A 116 -21.84 -15.15 -10.18
C CYS A 116 -20.50 -15.64 -10.75
N ALA A 117 -19.55 -14.73 -10.99
CA ALA A 117 -18.27 -15.07 -11.59
C ALA A 117 -17.11 -14.45 -10.80
N VAL A 118 -16.03 -15.22 -10.66
CA VAL A 118 -14.76 -14.71 -10.15
C VAL A 118 -14.14 -13.83 -11.23
N THR A 119 -13.94 -12.56 -10.90
CA THR A 119 -13.33 -11.58 -11.80
C THR A 119 -12.05 -11.05 -11.16
N PRO A 120 -10.88 -11.21 -11.79
CA PRO A 120 -9.66 -10.54 -11.35
C PRO A 120 -9.85 -9.02 -11.46
N VAL A 121 -9.66 -8.30 -10.36
CA VAL A 121 -9.69 -6.84 -10.33
C VAL A 121 -8.32 -6.28 -9.98
N SER A 122 -7.96 -5.19 -10.65
CA SER A 122 -6.71 -4.49 -10.38
C SER A 122 -6.91 -3.47 -9.27
N ILE A 123 -6.13 -3.63 -8.22
CA ILE A 123 -6.01 -2.71 -7.11
C ILE A 123 -4.73 -1.89 -7.23
N ALA A 124 -4.78 -0.63 -6.82
CA ALA A 124 -3.64 0.24 -6.67
C ALA A 124 -3.05 0.05 -5.27
N VAL A 125 -1.73 -0.13 -5.20
CA VAL A 125 -0.99 -0.37 -3.97
C VAL A 125 0.23 0.56 -3.96
N VAL A 126 0.46 1.26 -2.85
CA VAL A 126 1.66 2.08 -2.67
C VAL A 126 2.75 1.21 -2.05
N ALA A 127 3.48 0.50 -2.91
CA ALA A 127 4.54 -0.40 -2.54
C ALA A 127 5.59 -0.49 -3.65
N PRO A 128 6.85 -0.88 -3.33
CA PRO A 128 7.89 -1.11 -4.32
C PRO A 128 7.49 -2.14 -5.38
N GLU A 129 8.06 -1.99 -6.59
CA GLU A 129 7.89 -2.98 -7.66
C GLU A 129 8.38 -4.35 -7.18
N GLY A 130 7.55 -5.37 -7.37
CA GLY A 130 7.88 -6.74 -6.98
C GLY A 130 7.65 -7.06 -5.51
N GLU A 131 7.24 -6.11 -4.65
CA GLU A 131 6.89 -6.40 -3.25
C GLU A 131 5.76 -7.45 -3.21
N GLN A 132 5.98 -8.54 -2.45
CA GLN A 132 4.94 -9.50 -2.13
C GLN A 132 4.21 -9.07 -0.86
N GLY A 133 2.92 -9.36 -0.81
CA GLY A 133 2.12 -9.00 0.34
C GLY A 133 0.73 -9.62 0.30
N ILE A 134 0.07 -9.48 1.44
CA ILE A 134 -1.27 -9.96 1.68
C ILE A 134 -2.23 -8.78 1.53
N PHE A 135 -3.14 -8.88 0.57
CA PHE A 135 -4.31 -8.02 0.54
C PHE A 135 -5.34 -8.55 1.54
N VAL A 136 -5.78 -7.70 2.47
CA VAL A 136 -6.86 -8.00 3.42
C VAL A 136 -8.03 -7.04 3.16
N PRO A 137 -9.20 -7.54 2.74
CA PRO A 137 -10.38 -6.70 2.54
C PRO A 137 -10.93 -6.22 3.89
N THR A 138 -10.98 -4.91 4.10
CA THR A 138 -11.49 -4.28 5.34
C THR A 138 -12.75 -3.46 5.10
N ARG A 139 -13.16 -3.31 3.83
CA ARG A 139 -14.30 -2.47 3.44
C ARG A 139 -15.41 -3.29 2.82
N ASN A 140 -16.64 -3.02 3.26
CA ASN A 140 -17.83 -3.64 2.67
C ASN A 140 -18.04 -3.16 1.22
N CYS A 141 -18.14 -4.13 0.30
CA CYS A 141 -18.39 -3.90 -1.11
C CYS A 141 -19.81 -4.30 -1.56
N GLY A 142 -20.76 -4.29 -0.63
CA GLY A 142 -22.14 -4.66 -0.85
C GLY A 142 -22.24 -6.15 -1.20
N ALA A 143 -22.74 -6.45 -2.39
CA ALA A 143 -22.84 -7.82 -2.89
C ALA A 143 -21.53 -8.37 -3.49
N VAL A 144 -20.44 -7.61 -3.46
CA VAL A 144 -19.15 -8.08 -3.96
C VAL A 144 -18.32 -8.62 -2.80
N MET A 145 -18.02 -9.91 -2.86
CA MET A 145 -17.06 -10.55 -1.97
C MET A 145 -15.66 -10.38 -2.54
N LEU A 146 -14.74 -9.95 -1.69
CA LEU A 146 -13.30 -9.90 -1.97
C LEU A 146 -12.63 -10.94 -1.08
N ALA A 147 -11.64 -11.65 -1.60
CA ALA A 147 -10.89 -12.62 -0.82
C ALA A 147 -9.55 -12.04 -0.36
N THR A 148 -9.14 -12.39 0.85
CA THR A 148 -7.76 -12.22 1.29
C THR A 148 -6.85 -12.96 0.32
N THR A 149 -5.85 -12.27 -0.23
CA THR A 149 -5.06 -12.80 -1.34
C THR A 149 -3.60 -12.43 -1.16
N VAL A 150 -2.72 -13.43 -1.24
CA VAL A 150 -1.28 -13.19 -1.36
C VAL A 150 -0.95 -12.98 -2.83
N THR A 151 -0.28 -11.88 -3.13
CA THR A 151 0.04 -11.51 -4.51
C THR A 151 1.26 -10.60 -4.54
N ARG A 152 1.65 -10.17 -5.73
CA ARG A 152 2.83 -9.33 -5.96
C ARG A 152 2.43 -8.03 -6.63
N VAL A 153 3.08 -6.94 -6.23
CA VAL A 153 2.92 -5.64 -6.85
C VAL A 153 3.66 -5.59 -8.18
N SER A 154 2.95 -5.16 -9.23
CA SER A 154 3.55 -4.77 -10.50
C SER A 154 2.90 -3.51 -11.08
N GLY A 155 3.73 -2.54 -11.49
CA GLY A 155 3.28 -1.23 -11.97
C GLY A 155 2.46 -0.46 -10.95
N GLY A 156 2.78 -0.59 -9.65
CA GLY A 156 2.01 -0.01 -8.54
C GLY A 156 0.61 -0.59 -8.38
N LYS A 157 0.37 -1.80 -8.90
CA LYS A 157 -0.91 -2.49 -8.87
C LYS A 157 -0.75 -3.95 -8.46
N ALA A 158 -1.81 -4.54 -7.95
CA ALA A 158 -1.91 -5.97 -7.70
C ALA A 158 -3.25 -6.52 -8.22
N LEU A 159 -3.32 -7.82 -8.47
CA LEU A 159 -4.55 -8.50 -8.88
C LEU A 159 -5.13 -9.26 -7.69
N ILE A 160 -6.44 -9.05 -7.45
CA ILE A 160 -7.20 -9.77 -6.44
C ILE A 160 -8.49 -10.33 -7.06
N PRO A 161 -9.02 -11.46 -6.56
CA PRO A 161 -10.30 -11.98 -6.98
C PRO A 161 -11.45 -11.17 -6.37
N ALA A 162 -12.44 -10.83 -7.19
CA ALA A 162 -13.71 -10.28 -6.77
C ALA A 162 -14.86 -11.15 -7.28
N ILE A 163 -15.81 -11.45 -6.39
CA ILE A 163 -16.97 -12.31 -6.70
C ILE A 163 -18.23 -11.49 -6.50
N ASN A 164 -19.00 -11.33 -7.57
CA ASN A 164 -20.32 -10.72 -7.47
C ASN A 164 -21.35 -11.78 -7.04
N LEU A 165 -21.81 -11.67 -5.80
CA LEU A 165 -22.79 -12.59 -5.20
C LEU A 165 -24.22 -12.33 -5.68
N ARG A 166 -24.46 -11.23 -6.41
CA ARG A 166 -25.75 -10.95 -7.03
C ARG A 166 -25.86 -11.61 -8.40
N GLY A 167 -27.10 -12.01 -8.75
CA GLY A 167 -27.46 -12.50 -10.08
C GLY A 167 -27.46 -11.42 -11.17
N GLU A 168 -27.36 -10.15 -10.78
CA GLU A 168 -27.27 -8.99 -11.68
C GLU A 168 -25.84 -8.43 -11.78
N ARG A 169 -25.56 -7.61 -12.80
CA ARG A 169 -24.26 -6.95 -12.96
C ARG A 169 -24.06 -5.89 -11.88
N THR A 170 -22.92 -5.93 -11.20
CA THR A 170 -22.54 -4.94 -10.16
C THR A 170 -21.32 -4.13 -10.61
N ARG A 171 -21.25 -2.85 -10.23
CA ARG A 171 -20.11 -1.97 -10.55
C ARG A 171 -19.36 -1.60 -9.28
N LEU A 172 -18.04 -1.79 -9.30
CA LEU A 172 -17.15 -1.21 -8.30
C LEU A 172 -16.68 0.18 -8.77
N PRO A 173 -16.88 1.25 -7.98
CA PRO A 173 -16.49 2.60 -8.37
C PRO A 173 -14.96 2.77 -8.37
N ASN A 174 -14.48 3.68 -9.21
CA ASN A 174 -13.06 3.99 -9.33
C ASN A 174 -12.51 4.52 -7.99
N LYS A 175 -11.28 4.13 -7.64
CA LYS A 175 -10.57 4.52 -6.40
C LYS A 175 -11.33 4.18 -5.11
N LYS A 176 -12.32 3.29 -5.17
CA LYS A 176 -13.00 2.80 -3.97
C LYS A 176 -11.97 2.11 -3.08
N GLU A 177 -11.94 2.48 -1.81
CA GLU A 177 -11.16 1.77 -0.80
C GLU A 177 -11.74 0.37 -0.57
N LEU A 178 -10.86 -0.63 -0.67
CA LEU A 178 -11.25 -2.04 -0.60
C LEU A 178 -10.68 -2.74 0.63
N GLY A 179 -9.51 -2.30 1.09
CA GLY A 179 -8.78 -3.01 2.13
C GLY A 179 -7.42 -2.42 2.40
N VAL A 180 -6.56 -3.25 2.98
CA VAL A 180 -5.19 -2.92 3.30
C VAL A 180 -4.24 -3.92 2.66
N TRP A 181 -3.00 -3.47 2.47
CA TRP A 181 -1.87 -4.26 2.00
C TRP A 181 -0.88 -4.41 3.14
N ILE A 182 -0.52 -5.65 3.41
CA ILE A 182 0.46 -6.03 4.44
C ILE A 182 1.65 -6.64 3.70
N PRO A 183 2.85 -6.05 3.75
CA PRO A 183 4.02 -6.61 3.11
C PRO A 183 4.36 -7.97 3.73
N PHE A 184 4.92 -8.84 2.91
CA PHE A 184 5.49 -10.09 3.38
C PHE A 184 6.91 -9.79 3.87
N GLU A 185 7.17 -10.00 5.17
CA GLU A 185 8.51 -9.87 5.72
C GLU A 185 9.34 -11.13 5.38
N THR A 186 10.67 -11.02 5.39
CA THR A 186 11.55 -12.09 4.88
C THR A 186 11.52 -13.35 5.75
N ASP A 187 11.03 -13.22 6.98
CA ASP A 187 10.85 -14.25 8.00
C ASP A 187 9.46 -14.93 7.96
N MET A 188 8.54 -14.48 7.12
CA MET A 188 7.25 -15.14 6.94
C MET A 188 7.39 -16.31 5.96
N GLU A 189 6.90 -17.51 6.32
CA GLU A 189 6.79 -18.64 5.39
C GLU A 189 5.33 -18.84 4.97
N LEU A 190 5.10 -18.97 3.65
CA LEU A 190 3.76 -19.25 3.11
C LEU A 190 3.64 -20.74 2.82
N LEU A 191 2.74 -21.40 3.55
CA LEU A 191 2.38 -22.79 3.28
C LEU A 191 1.50 -22.86 2.03
N GLU A 192 2.00 -23.55 1.00
CA GLU A 192 1.20 -23.83 -0.18
C GLU A 192 0.03 -24.76 0.16
N LEU A 193 -1.13 -24.54 -0.47
CA LEU A 193 -2.31 -25.40 -0.35
C LEU A 193 -2.11 -26.84 -0.87
N ASN A 194 -0.91 -27.17 -1.34
CA ASN A 194 -0.55 -28.46 -1.92
C ASN A 194 -0.20 -29.47 -0.82
N ASN A 195 -1.21 -30.05 -0.16
CA ASN A 195 -1.06 -31.05 0.91
C ASN A 195 -0.20 -30.62 2.12
N ALA A 196 0.33 -29.39 2.16
CA ALA A 196 1.10 -28.84 3.28
C ALA A 196 0.21 -28.31 4.42
N LEU A 197 -1.09 -28.09 4.13
CA LEU A 197 -2.12 -27.77 5.12
C LEU A 197 -2.83 -29.02 5.67
N GLU A 198 -2.31 -30.24 5.40
CA GLU A 198 -2.78 -31.44 6.09
C GLU A 198 -2.50 -31.29 7.59
N PRO A 199 -3.46 -31.56 8.49
CA PRO A 199 -3.32 -31.29 9.92
C PRO A 199 -1.99 -31.75 10.51
N GLY A 200 -1.57 -32.99 10.22
CA GLY A 200 -0.30 -33.53 10.73
C GLY A 200 0.96 -32.79 10.24
N LYS A 201 0.95 -32.23 9.02
CA LYS A 201 2.09 -31.44 8.52
C LYS A 201 2.11 -30.02 9.07
N VAL A 202 0.94 -29.46 9.34
CA VAL A 202 0.80 -28.18 10.02
C VAL A 202 1.30 -28.32 11.45
N ASP A 203 0.93 -29.41 12.14
CA ASP A 203 1.40 -29.70 13.49
C ASP A 203 2.93 -29.88 13.51
N GLU A 204 3.50 -30.68 12.62
CA GLU A 204 4.96 -30.84 12.46
C GLU A 204 5.67 -29.50 12.18
N TRP A 205 5.09 -28.64 11.35
CA TRP A 205 5.67 -27.33 11.05
C TRP A 205 5.57 -26.36 12.24
N ILE A 206 4.45 -26.34 12.97
CA ILE A 206 4.30 -25.55 14.19
C ILE A 206 5.31 -26.01 15.26
N GLU A 207 5.48 -27.32 15.44
CA GLU A 207 6.47 -27.89 16.36
C GLU A 207 7.91 -27.52 15.96
N ALA A 208 8.22 -27.46 14.67
CA ALA A 208 9.55 -27.06 14.19
C ALA A 208 9.84 -25.56 14.42
N LEU A 209 8.80 -24.71 14.50
CA LEU A 209 8.95 -23.27 14.73
C LEU A 209 9.05 -22.90 16.21
N GLY A 210 8.49 -23.71 17.11
CA GLY A 210 8.44 -23.44 18.55
C GLY A 210 9.49 -24.20 19.35
N ASP A 211 10.15 -23.53 20.29
CA ASP A 211 10.77 -24.22 21.41
C ASP A 211 9.65 -24.62 22.39
N THR A 212 9.20 -25.88 22.29
CA THR A 212 8.20 -26.44 23.21
C THR A 212 8.80 -26.96 24.51
N GLU A 213 10.13 -26.96 24.63
CA GLU A 213 10.83 -27.48 25.81
C GLU A 213 11.21 -26.38 26.81
N VAL A 214 11.46 -25.15 26.35
CA VAL A 214 11.85 -24.02 27.21
C VAL A 214 10.69 -23.02 27.37
N PRO A 215 9.90 -23.11 28.45
CA PRO A 215 8.82 -22.16 28.68
C PRO A 215 9.35 -20.73 28.88
N LEU A 216 8.57 -19.74 28.43
CA LEU A 216 8.90 -18.33 28.62
C LEU A 216 8.75 -17.93 30.10
N GLU A 217 9.51 -16.90 30.52
CA GLU A 217 9.31 -16.31 31.85
C GLU A 217 7.86 -15.82 32.00
N ASN A 218 7.14 -16.37 32.99
CA ASN A 218 5.73 -16.11 33.30
C ASN A 218 4.70 -16.75 32.36
N GLU A 219 5.06 -17.75 31.55
CA GLU A 219 4.09 -18.50 30.74
C GLU A 219 2.96 -19.10 31.60
N SER A 220 3.26 -19.53 32.82
CA SER A 220 2.29 -20.05 33.79
C SER A 220 1.26 -19.03 34.28
N GLU A 221 1.49 -17.74 34.05
CA GLU A 221 0.58 -16.66 34.44
C GLU A 221 -0.40 -16.29 33.30
N VAL A 222 -0.12 -16.73 32.07
CA VAL A 222 -0.96 -16.43 30.91
C VAL A 222 -2.16 -17.38 30.87
N ARG A 223 -3.34 -16.85 31.21
CA ARG A 223 -4.61 -17.58 31.06
C ARG A 223 -5.21 -17.33 29.68
N VAL A 224 -4.91 -18.21 28.72
CA VAL A 224 -5.58 -18.20 27.41
C VAL A 224 -6.86 -19.04 27.49
N GLY A 225 -7.98 -18.37 27.79
CA GLY A 225 -9.32 -18.98 27.80
C GLY A 225 -10.22 -18.38 28.87
N SER A 226 -11.43 -17.97 28.50
CA SER A 226 -12.52 -17.77 29.47
C SER A 226 -13.13 -19.14 29.76
N ASN A 227 -12.91 -19.68 30.97
CA ASN A 227 -13.68 -20.81 31.48
C ASN A 227 -15.10 -20.33 31.87
N ASP A 228 -15.92 -19.97 30.88
CA ASP A 228 -17.35 -19.78 31.08
C ASP A 228 -18.05 -21.12 30.81
N ASP A 229 -17.83 -22.07 31.72
CA ASP A 229 -18.47 -23.38 31.72
C ASP A 229 -19.86 -23.36 32.41
N ASP A 230 -20.47 -22.17 32.58
CA ASP A 230 -21.70 -22.01 33.39
C ASP A 230 -22.93 -21.52 32.60
N THR A 231 -23.05 -21.86 31.31
CA THR A 231 -24.27 -21.59 30.52
C THR A 231 -25.03 -22.83 30.03
N ARG A 232 -24.98 -23.91 30.81
CA ARG A 232 -26.00 -24.98 30.71
C ARG A 232 -26.91 -24.98 31.95
N ARG A 233 -27.96 -24.16 31.89
CA ARG A 233 -29.26 -24.43 32.50
C ARG A 233 -30.38 -24.03 31.56
#